data_AF-A0A9E0VAX4-F1
#
_entry.id   AF-A0A9E0VAX4-F1
#
_cell.length_a   1.000
_cell.length_b   1.000
_cell.length_c   1.000
_cell.angle_alpha   90.00
_cell.angle_beta   90.00
_cell.angle_gamma   90.00
#
_symmetry.space_group_name_H-M   'P 1'
#
loop_
_entity.id
_entity.type
_entity.pdbx_description
1 polymer ?
#
loop_
_entity_poly.entity_id
_entity_poly.type
_entity_poly.pdbx_seq_one_letter_code
_entity_poly.pdbx_strand_id
1 'polypeptide(L)'
;MFSIKMNGFHKSVNCPSSEKLLAFQNGDATAAERDKIFVHLRFCEFCASEVELYAHYPQADEQIEKSDIPAPLFELAEALLSNKYKDTSLLKKLFETGDSKVHSF
;
A
#
# COMPACT_ATOMS: atom_id res chain seq x y z
N MET A 1 -35.17 -0.77 -1.69
CA MET A 1 -33.86 -1.11 -2.32
C MET A 1 -33.16 0.20 -2.64
N PHE A 2 -32.23 0.64 -1.80
CA PHE A 2 -31.42 1.83 -2.08
C PHE A 2 -30.19 1.36 -2.86
N SER A 3 -30.19 1.62 -4.16
CA SER A 3 -29.02 1.38 -5.01
C SER A 3 -27.94 2.36 -4.55
N ILE A 4 -26.92 1.86 -3.85
CA ILE A 4 -25.76 2.66 -3.45
C ILE A 4 -25.03 2.99 -4.74
N LYS A 5 -25.25 4.21 -5.26
CA LYS A 5 -24.37 4.78 -6.28
C LYS A 5 -22.97 4.84 -5.68
N MET A 6 -22.08 3.94 -6.10
CA MET A 6 -20.63 4.04 -5.87
C MET A 6 -20.05 5.21 -6.70
N ASN A 7 -20.57 6.42 -6.52
CA ASN A 7 -20.08 7.63 -7.17
C ASN A 7 -19.54 8.56 -6.08
N GLY A 8 -18.27 8.41 -5.70
CA GLY A 8 -17.63 9.43 -4.86
C GLY A 8 -16.32 9.02 -4.20
N PHE A 9 -16.21 7.77 -3.73
CA PHE A 9 -15.05 7.33 -2.96
C PHE A 9 -13.99 6.65 -3.83
N HIS A 10 -13.23 7.45 -4.58
CA HIS A 10 -12.08 6.97 -5.34
C HIS A 10 -11.00 8.04 -5.42
N LYS A 11 -9.75 7.61 -5.51
CA LYS A 11 -8.63 8.51 -5.77
C LYS A 11 -8.67 8.96 -7.22
N SER A 12 -8.69 10.27 -7.44
CA SER A 12 -8.63 10.89 -8.77
C SER A 12 -7.21 11.41 -9.07
N VAL A 13 -6.95 11.78 -10.33
CA VAL A 13 -5.68 12.43 -10.73
C VAL A 13 -5.45 13.76 -10.00
N ASN A 14 -6.52 14.41 -9.53
CA ASN A 14 -6.45 15.65 -8.78
C ASN A 14 -6.24 15.45 -7.27
N CYS A 15 -6.24 14.19 -6.79
CA CYS A 15 -5.99 13.90 -5.39
C CYS A 15 -4.50 14.08 -5.07
N PRO A 16 -4.17 14.65 -3.90
CA PRO A 16 -2.79 14.70 -3.42
C PRO A 16 -2.21 13.28 -3.28
N SER A 17 -0.87 13.19 -3.30
CA SER A 17 -0.18 11.95 -2.95
C SER A 17 -0.36 11.67 -1.46
N SER A 18 -0.30 10.38 -1.08
CA SER A 18 -0.35 9.95 0.31
C SER A 18 0.77 10.59 1.13
N GLU A 19 1.98 10.69 0.57
CA GLU A 19 3.11 11.40 1.15
C GLU A 19 2.80 12.87 1.50
N LYS A 20 2.08 13.58 0.62
CA LYS A 20 1.66 14.97 0.88
C LYS A 20 0.59 15.08 1.95
N LEU A 21 -0.34 14.13 2.00
CA LEU A 21 -1.36 14.06 3.06
C LEU A 21 -0.73 13.74 4.41
N LEU A 22 0.27 12.86 4.46
CA LEU A 22 1.07 12.58 5.64
C LEU A 22 1.87 13.80 6.09
N ALA A 23 2.56 14.49 5.18
CA ALA A 23 3.27 15.72 5.50
C ALA A 23 2.32 16.83 6.00
N PHE A 24 1.09 16.89 5.45
CA PHE A 24 0.04 17.79 5.94
C PHE A 24 -0.38 17.46 7.38
N GLN A 25 -0.54 16.17 7.69
CA GLN A 25 -0.91 15.67 9.01
C GLN A 25 0.21 15.89 10.04
N ASN A 26 1.46 15.64 9.65
CA ASN A 26 2.64 15.79 10.52
C ASN A 26 3.03 17.26 10.73
N GLY A 27 2.49 18.18 9.92
CA GLY A 27 2.80 19.61 9.98
C GLY A 27 4.04 20.02 9.18
N ASP A 28 4.62 19.09 8.42
CA ASP A 28 5.82 19.30 7.59
C ASP A 28 5.52 19.91 6.22
N ALA A 29 4.24 19.99 5.83
CA ALA A 29 3.82 20.61 4.57
C ALA A 29 3.98 22.14 4.58
N THR A 30 4.39 22.71 3.44
CA THR A 30 4.49 24.17 3.27
C THR A 30 3.12 24.84 3.38
N ALA A 31 3.06 26.10 3.80
CA ALA A 31 1.78 26.83 3.96
C ALA A 31 0.91 26.80 2.68
N ALA A 32 1.53 26.98 1.51
CA ALA A 32 0.83 26.93 0.22
C ALA A 32 0.28 25.54 -0.12
N GLU A 33 0.94 24.46 0.32
CA GLU A 33 0.45 23.09 0.13
C GLU A 33 -0.66 22.74 1.11
N ARG A 34 -0.56 23.23 2.36
CA ARG A 34 -1.60 23.06 3.36
C ARG A 34 -2.92 23.66 2.91
N ASP A 35 -2.91 24.87 2.37
CA ASP A 35 -4.12 25.52 1.87
C ASP A 35 -4.75 24.74 0.70
N LYS A 36 -3.93 24.25 -0.24
CA LYS A 36 -4.41 23.43 -1.37
C LYS A 36 -5.03 22.11 -0.90
N ILE A 37 -4.38 21.44 0.04
CA ILE A 37 -4.88 20.18 0.62
C ILE A 37 -6.18 20.46 1.39
N PHE A 38 -6.22 21.51 2.20
CA PHE A 38 -7.43 21.88 2.95
C PHE A 38 -8.63 22.14 2.03
N VAL A 39 -8.43 22.88 0.94
CA VAL A 39 -9.46 23.09 -0.08
C VAL A 39 -9.88 21.76 -0.71
N HIS A 40 -8.94 20.87 -1.04
CA HIS A 40 -9.23 19.57 -1.63
C HIS A 40 -10.05 18.67 -0.69
N LEU A 41 -9.69 18.59 0.59
CA LEU A 41 -10.37 17.78 1.60
C LEU A 41 -11.84 18.15 1.76
N ARG A 42 -12.20 19.40 1.47
CA ARG A 42 -13.59 19.87 1.51
C ARG A 42 -14.48 19.28 0.41
N PHE A 43 -13.88 18.80 -0.69
CA PHE A 43 -14.60 18.27 -1.85
C PHE A 43 -14.32 16.79 -2.14
N CYS A 44 -13.32 16.19 -1.46
CA CYS A 44 -12.93 14.80 -1.68
C CYS A 44 -13.08 13.99 -0.39
N GLU A 45 -14.15 13.20 -0.33
CA GLU A 45 -14.41 12.28 0.80
C GLU A 45 -13.31 11.23 0.95
N PHE A 46 -12.69 10.79 -0.15
CA PHE A 46 -11.58 9.83 -0.13
C PHE A 46 -10.38 10.35 0.67
N CYS A 47 -9.86 11.53 0.30
CA CYS A 47 -8.72 12.12 0.97
C CYS A 47 -9.06 12.59 2.39
N ALA A 48 -10.30 13.02 2.64
CA ALA A 48 -10.76 13.35 3.99
C ALA A 48 -10.67 12.13 4.92
N SER A 49 -11.21 10.99 4.48
CA SER A 49 -11.10 9.73 5.23
C SER A 49 -9.66 9.23 5.36
N GLU A 50 -8.81 9.45 4.35
CA GLU A 50 -7.38 9.10 4.42
C GLU A 50 -6.64 9.95 5.49
N VAL A 51 -6.93 11.25 5.59
CA VAL A 51 -6.36 12.10 6.65
C VAL A 51 -6.87 11.69 8.03
N GLU A 52 -8.16 11.38 8.16
CA GLU A 52 -8.71 10.83 9.40
C GLU A 52 -8.02 9.51 9.77
N LEU A 53 -7.73 8.63 8.80
CA LEU A 53 -6.99 7.40 9.05
C LEU A 53 -5.61 7.69 9.65
N TYR A 54 -4.86 8.63 9.09
CA TYR A 54 -3.55 9.02 9.64
C TYR A 54 -3.64 9.66 11.02
N ALA A 55 -4.73 10.37 11.32
CA ALA A 55 -4.97 10.91 12.66
C ALA A 55 -5.24 9.81 13.71
N HIS A 56 -5.94 8.73 13.32
CA HIS A 56 -6.24 7.60 14.22
C HIS A 56 -5.07 6.62 14.35
N TYR A 57 -4.27 6.47 13.30
CA TYR A 57 -3.12 5.56 13.26
C TYR A 57 -1.86 6.36 12.90
N PRO A 58 -1.26 7.05 13.88
CA PRO A 58 0.01 7.72 13.68
C PRO A 58 1.00 6.71 13.11
N GLN A 59 1.66 7.08 12.02
CA GLN A 59 2.77 6.29 11.49
C GLN A 59 3.91 6.44 12.50
N ALA A 60 3.92 5.59 13.52
CA ALA A 60 5.11 5.41 14.33
C ALA A 60 6.18 4.88 13.39
N ASP A 61 7.42 5.37 13.54
CA ASP A 61 8.59 4.72 12.96
C ASP A 61 8.77 3.37 13.65
N GLU A 62 7.89 2.41 13.35
CA GLU A 62 8.18 1.02 13.62
C GLU A 62 9.43 0.72 12.83
N GLN A 63 10.49 0.37 13.55
CA GLN A 63 11.70 -0.18 12.95
C GLN A 63 11.31 -1.53 12.35
N ILE A 64 10.77 -1.48 11.14
CA ILE A 64 10.56 -2.67 10.33
C ILE A 64 11.95 -3.16 10.00
N GLU A 65 12.36 -4.23 10.69
CA GLU A 65 13.51 -5.04 10.32
C GLU A 65 13.42 -5.27 8.81
N LYS A 66 14.39 -4.76 8.05
CA LYS A 66 14.49 -5.02 6.62
C LYS A 66 14.80 -6.50 6.46
N SER A 67 13.77 -7.32 6.39
CA SER A 67 13.90 -8.71 6.00
C SER A 67 14.12 -8.76 4.49
N ASP A 68 15.26 -9.31 4.08
CA ASP A 68 15.50 -9.58 2.67
C ASP A 68 14.44 -10.53 2.13
N ILE A 69 14.00 -10.27 0.89
CA ILE A 69 13.08 -11.17 0.19
C ILE A 69 13.80 -12.53 0.04
N PRO A 70 13.21 -13.65 0.50
CA PRO A 70 13.82 -14.96 0.33
C PRO A 70 14.15 -15.24 -1.15
N ALA A 71 15.37 -15.69 -1.44
CA ALA A 71 15.84 -15.94 -2.80
C ALA A 71 14.85 -16.74 -3.68
N PRO A 72 14.17 -17.79 -3.17
CA PRO A 72 13.19 -18.53 -3.98
C PRO A 72 11.97 -17.69 -4.41
N LEU A 73 11.54 -16.74 -3.59
CA LEU A 73 10.45 -15.81 -3.92
C LEU A 73 10.92 -14.71 -4.88
N PHE A 74 12.16 -14.26 -4.72
CA PHE A 74 12.77 -13.31 -5.62
C PHE A 74 12.92 -13.89 -7.04
N GLU A 75 13.46 -15.09 -7.16
CA GLU A 75 13.60 -15.83 -8.44
C GLU A 75 12.24 -16.04 -9.12
N LEU A 76 11.20 -16.36 -8.35
CA LEU A 76 9.84 -16.48 -8.87
C LEU A 76 9.32 -15.13 -9.40
N ALA A 77 9.47 -14.05 -8.64
CA ALA A 77 9.02 -12.72 -9.04
C ALA A 77 9.70 -12.27 -10.34
N GLU A 78 11.01 -12.49 -10.47
CA GLU A 78 11.75 -12.21 -11.70
C GLU A 78 11.25 -13.04 -12.89
N ALA A 79 10.96 -14.32 -12.68
CA ALA A 79 10.44 -15.20 -13.73
C ALA A 79 9.04 -14.76 -14.22
N LEU A 80 8.16 -14.35 -13.29
CA LEU A 80 6.82 -13.83 -13.61
C LEU A 80 6.89 -12.50 -14.35
N LEU A 81 7.68 -11.54 -13.85
CA LEU A 81 7.81 -10.20 -14.45
C LEU A 81 8.51 -10.23 -15.80
N SER A 82 9.46 -11.15 -16.00
CA SER A 82 10.15 -11.31 -17.28
C SER A 82 9.27 -11.90 -18.38
N ASN A 83 8.01 -12.27 -18.09
CA ASN A 83 7.07 -12.94 -19.01
C ASN A 83 7.68 -14.17 -19.73
N LYS A 84 8.74 -14.75 -19.14
CA LYS A 84 9.50 -15.84 -19.75
C LYS A 84 8.83 -17.19 -19.55
N TYR A 85 7.92 -17.31 -18.59
CA TYR A 85 7.25 -18.56 -18.28
C TYR A 85 5.79 -18.33 -17.88
N LYS A 86 4.86 -18.87 -18.67
CA LYS A 86 3.51 -19.27 -18.20
C LYS A 86 3.56 -20.53 -17.32
N ASP A 87 4.76 -20.92 -16.90
CA ASP A 87 5.06 -22.21 -16.34
C ASP A 87 5.06 -22.12 -14.82
N THR A 88 4.09 -22.80 -14.21
CA THR A 88 3.85 -22.83 -12.77
C THR A 88 4.78 -23.79 -12.03
N SER A 89 5.77 -24.36 -12.72
CA SER A 89 6.77 -25.28 -12.15
C SER A 89 7.58 -24.68 -11.00
N LEU A 90 7.95 -23.39 -11.07
CA LEU A 90 8.66 -22.71 -9.97
C LEU A 90 7.77 -22.53 -8.73
N LEU A 91 6.47 -22.25 -8.92
CA LEU A 91 5.48 -22.21 -7.84
C LEU A 91 5.36 -23.59 -7.16
N LYS A 92 5.26 -24.67 -7.94
CA LYS A 92 5.18 -26.03 -7.38
C LYS A 92 6.40 -26.40 -6.54
N LYS A 93 7.60 -26.06 -7.03
CA LYS A 93 8.86 -26.31 -6.32
C LYS A 93 8.94 -25.55 -4.99
N LEU A 94 8.39 -24.33 -4.92
CA LEU A 94 8.27 -23.57 -3.68
C LEU A 94 7.36 -24.26 -2.65
N PHE A 95 6.22 -24.80 -3.08
CA PHE A 95 5.31 -25.51 -2.19
C PHE A 95 5.90 -26.84 -1.68
N GLU A 96 6.58 -27.61 -2.53
CA GLU A 96 7.24 -28.87 -2.14
C GLU A 96 8.37 -28.68 -1.13
N THR A 97 9.01 -27.50 -1.11
CA THR A 97 10.13 -27.20 -0.19
C THR A 97 9.61 -26.77 1.20
N GLY A 98 8.37 -26.30 1.31
CA GLY A 98 7.75 -25.85 2.57
C GLY A 98 7.33 -26.98 3.52
N ASP A 99 7.05 -28.18 3.00
CA ASP A 99 6.58 -29.33 3.79
C ASP A 99 7.71 -30.06 4.57
N SER A 100 8.97 -29.65 4.39
CA SER A 100 10.12 -30.33 5.03
C SER A 100 10.55 -29.73 6.38
N LYS A 101 9.83 -28.73 6.92
CA LYS A 101 10.19 -28.10 8.20
C LYS A 101 9.01 -27.83 9.14
N VAL A 102 8.08 -28.78 9.25
CA VAL A 102 7.19 -28.90 10.43
C VAL A 102 7.30 -30.31 10.98
N HIS A 103 8.41 -30.61 11.66
CA HIS A 103 8.42 -31.67 12.67
C HIS A 103 9.49 -31.44 13.74
N SER A 104 9.02 -31.43 15.00
CA SER A 104 9.72 -31.58 16.30
C SER A 104 10.80 -30.58 16.68
N PHE A 105 10.54 -29.73 17.68
CA PHE A 105 10.58 -30.07 19.11
C PHE A 105 9.55 -29.27 19.90
#